data_AF-A0A841K2P5-F1
#
_entry.id   AF-A0A841K2P5-F1
#
_cell.length_a   1.000
_cell.length_b   1.000
_cell.length_c   1.000
_cell.angle_alpha   90.00
_cell.angle_beta   90.00
_cell.angle_gamma   90.00
#
_symmetry.space_group_name_H-M   'P 1'
#
loop_
_entity.id
_entity.type
_entity.pdbx_description
1 polymer ?
#
loop_
_entity_poly.entity_id
_entity_poly.type
_entity_poly.pdbx_seq_one_letter_code
_entity_poly.pdbx_strand_id
1 'polypeptide(L)'
;MVNANSVNAKLEALRRREAALKAAIAEEKVRQQKRNAKDDARMFLVVGEALTRHAAKSPDFRLMLKQVLQSAELRDTDRTFLTGKGWL
;
A
#
# COMPACT_ATOMS: atom_id res chain seq x y z
N MET A 1 10.41 52.49 18.19
CA MET A 1 11.19 51.76 17.16
C MET A 1 11.18 50.28 17.50
N VAL A 2 10.53 49.44 16.70
CA VAL A 2 10.62 47.98 16.87
C VAL A 2 12.01 47.54 16.42
N ASN A 3 12.75 46.86 17.29
CA ASN A 3 14.16 46.53 17.09
C ASN A 3 14.28 45.45 16.01
N ALA A 4 14.86 45.78 14.84
CA ALA A 4 14.94 44.91 13.66
C ALA A 4 15.59 43.54 13.96
N ASN A 5 16.48 43.48 14.96
CA ASN A 5 17.09 42.24 15.44
C ASN A 5 16.08 41.26 16.08
N SER A 6 15.03 41.75 16.75
CA SER A 6 14.01 40.88 17.36
C SER A 6 13.04 40.30 16.33
N VAL A 7 12.76 41.07 15.26
CA VAL A 7 11.94 40.63 14.13
C VAL A 7 12.66 39.52 13.36
N ASN A 8 13.96 39.68 13.11
CA ASN A 8 14.78 38.66 12.46
C ASN A 8 14.88 37.37 13.31
N ALA A 9 15.08 37.48 14.62
CA ALA A 9 15.11 36.32 15.51
C ALA A 9 13.76 35.57 15.53
N LYS A 10 12.63 36.29 15.52
CA LYS A 10 11.29 35.70 15.44
C LYS A 10 11.07 35.00 14.10
N LEU A 11 11.52 35.58 13.00
CA LEU A 11 11.42 34.98 11.66
C LEU A 11 12.25 33.69 11.56
N GLU A 12 13.47 33.69 12.07
CA GLU A 12 14.32 32.48 12.11
C GLU A 12 13.71 31.37 12.99
N ALA A 13 13.13 31.73 14.14
CA ALA A 13 12.42 30.77 14.97
C ALA A 13 11.21 30.16 14.25
N LEU A 14 10.46 30.96 13.49
CA LEU A 14 9.34 30.50 12.68
C LEU A 14 9.80 29.57 11.55
N ARG A 15 10.88 29.90 10.84
CA ARG A 15 11.47 29.05 9.78
C ARG A 15 11.93 27.70 10.31
N ARG A 16 12.57 27.67 11.48
CA ARG A 16 12.98 26.41 12.13
C ARG A 16 11.77 25.55 12.50
N ARG A 17 10.71 26.16 13.02
CA ARG A 17 9.45 25.45 13.32
C ARG A 17 8.79 24.92 12.04
N GLU A 18 8.77 25.70 10.97
CA GLU A 18 8.25 25.27 9.67
C GLU A 18 9.03 24.05 9.13
N ALA A 19 10.37 24.10 9.17
CA ALA A 19 11.21 22.98 8.76
C ALA A 19 10.96 21.73 9.60
N ALA A 20 10.85 21.88 10.92
CA ALA A 20 10.54 20.77 11.83
C ALA A 20 9.16 20.16 11.56
N LEU A 21 8.13 20.99 11.33
CA LEU A 21 6.79 20.53 10.99
C LEU A 21 6.77 19.81 9.63
N LYS A 22 7.47 20.34 8.62
CA LYS A 22 7.60 19.70 7.31
C LYS A 22 8.24 18.32 7.43
N ALA A 23 9.30 18.19 8.23
CA ALA A 23 9.94 16.90 8.49
C ALA A 23 8.99 15.91 9.18
N ALA A 24 8.29 16.34 10.22
CA ALA A 24 7.32 15.51 10.93
C ALA A 24 6.16 15.03 10.02
N ILE A 25 5.66 15.91 9.14
CA ILE A 25 4.63 15.55 8.16
C ILE A 25 5.16 14.49 7.18
N ALA A 26 6.39 14.65 6.69
CA ALA A 26 6.99 13.69 5.77
C ALA A 26 7.17 12.31 6.44
N GLU A 27 7.63 12.28 7.68
CA GLU A 27 7.77 11.06 8.46
C GLU A 27 6.43 10.36 8.67
N GLU A 28 5.39 11.10 9.07
CA GLU A 28 4.07 10.51 9.29
C GLU A 28 3.46 9.98 7.98
N LYS A 29 3.67 10.65 6.84
CA LYS A 29 3.25 10.15 5.52
C LYS A 29 3.92 8.81 5.20
N VAL A 30 5.22 8.68 5.43
CA VAL A 30 5.94 7.42 5.23
C VAL A 30 5.40 6.34 6.17
N ARG A 31 5.12 6.68 7.43
CA ARG A 31 4.54 5.75 8.40
C ARG A 31 3.16 5.25 7.95
N GLN A 32 2.30 6.16 7.47
CA GLN A 32 0.97 5.82 6.97
C GLN A 32 1.06 4.93 5.73
N GLN A 33 1.92 5.25 4.78
CA GLN A 33 2.14 4.41 3.59
C GLN A 33 2.60 3.00 3.97
N LYS A 34 3.53 2.87 4.93
CA LYS A 34 3.98 1.56 5.43
C LYS A 34 2.86 0.78 6.12
N ARG A 35 1.97 1.46 6.85
CA ARG A 35 0.80 0.82 7.48
C ARG A 35 -0.19 0.34 6.43
N ASN A 36 -0.57 1.20 5.49
CA ASN A 36 -1.47 0.82 4.39
C ASN A 36 -0.91 -0.36 3.59
N ALA A 37 0.38 -0.34 3.24
CA ALA A 37 1.01 -1.46 2.53
C ALA A 37 0.96 -2.78 3.32
N LYS A 38 1.09 -2.72 4.66
CA LYS A 38 0.95 -3.90 5.52
C LYS A 38 -0.49 -4.40 5.57
N ASP A 39 -1.45 -3.48 5.68
CA ASP A 39 -2.86 -3.82 5.72
C ASP A 39 -3.34 -4.40 4.39
N ASP A 40 -2.91 -3.83 3.26
CA ASP A 40 -3.16 -4.35 1.92
C ASP A 40 -2.55 -5.74 1.74
N ALA A 41 -1.28 -5.93 2.13
CA ALA A 41 -0.64 -7.24 2.08
C ALA A 41 -1.39 -8.29 2.91
N ARG A 42 -1.85 -7.91 4.11
CA ARG A 42 -2.66 -8.78 4.96
C ARG A 42 -4.01 -9.08 4.31
N MET A 43 -4.66 -8.09 3.73
CA MET A 43 -5.94 -8.25 3.04
C MET A 43 -5.81 -9.22 1.85
N PHE A 44 -4.77 -9.07 1.02
CA PHE A 44 -4.53 -9.99 -0.09
C PHE A 44 -4.30 -11.44 0.37
N LEU A 45 -3.57 -11.64 1.47
CA LEU A 45 -3.37 -12.97 2.03
C LEU A 45 -4.69 -13.58 2.52
N VAL A 46 -5.45 -12.84 3.33
CA VAL A 46 -6.71 -13.33 3.90
C VAL A 46 -7.75 -13.63 2.82
N VAL A 47 -7.93 -12.69 1.88
CA VAL A 47 -8.89 -12.86 0.77
C VAL A 47 -8.44 -13.98 -0.15
N GLY A 48 -7.17 -14.00 -0.58
CA GLY A 48 -6.64 -15.05 -1.46
C GLY A 48 -6.77 -16.45 -0.85
N GLU A 49 -6.47 -16.60 0.44
CA GLU A 49 -6.66 -17.88 1.14
C GLU A 49 -8.14 -18.29 1.20
N ALA A 50 -9.05 -17.36 1.53
CA ALA A 50 -10.48 -17.66 1.58
C ALA A 50 -11.02 -18.10 0.21
N LEU A 51 -10.65 -17.40 -0.86
CA LEU A 51 -11.10 -17.70 -2.22
C LEU A 51 -10.57 -19.06 -2.70
N THR A 52 -9.28 -19.34 -2.49
CA THR A 52 -8.66 -20.61 -2.90
C THR A 52 -9.24 -21.81 -2.13
N ARG A 53 -9.46 -21.68 -0.82
CA ARG A 53 -10.13 -22.71 -0.01
C ARG A 53 -11.58 -22.93 -0.42
N HIS A 54 -12.30 -21.87 -0.79
CA HIS A 54 -13.67 -21.99 -1.28
C HIS A 54 -13.74 -22.67 -2.65
N ALA A 55 -12.83 -22.32 -3.56
CA ALA A 55 -12.68 -22.95 -4.87
C ALA A 55 -12.37 -24.46 -4.80
N ALA A 56 -11.70 -24.93 -3.74
CA ALA A 56 -11.51 -26.36 -3.51
C ALA A 56 -12.82 -27.11 -3.20
N LYS A 57 -13.84 -26.41 -2.68
CA LYS A 57 -15.13 -27.00 -2.28
C LYS A 57 -16.24 -26.79 -3.30
N SER A 58 -16.11 -25.78 -4.17
CA SER A 58 -17.13 -25.40 -5.16
C SER A 58 -16.51 -25.39 -6.56
N PRO A 59 -16.78 -26.41 -7.40
CA PRO A 59 -16.27 -26.49 -8.77
C PRO A 59 -16.71 -25.31 -9.64
N ASP A 60 -17.96 -24.87 -9.52
CA ASP A 60 -18.49 -23.73 -10.28
C ASP A 60 -17.78 -22.44 -9.92
N PHE A 61 -17.57 -22.21 -8.61
CA PHE A 61 -16.79 -21.06 -8.16
C PHE A 61 -15.34 -21.13 -8.64
N ARG A 62 -14.73 -22.32 -8.63
CA ARG A 62 -13.38 -22.51 -9.16
C ARG A 62 -13.30 -22.14 -10.64
N LEU A 63 -14.30 -22.52 -11.44
CA LEU A 63 -14.38 -22.15 -12.85
C LEU A 63 -14.48 -20.63 -13.02
N MET A 64 -15.38 -19.98 -12.27
CA MET A 64 -15.51 -18.52 -12.28
C MET A 64 -14.19 -17.83 -11.89
N LEU A 65 -13.51 -18.31 -10.85
CA LEU A 65 -12.24 -17.75 -10.42
C LEU A 65 -11.15 -17.91 -11.49
N LYS A 66 -11.10 -19.04 -12.20
CA LYS A 66 -10.18 -19.21 -13.34
C LYS A 66 -10.45 -18.21 -14.46
N GLN A 67 -11.70 -17.94 -14.79
CA GLN A 67 -12.07 -16.95 -15.81
C GLN A 67 -11.61 -15.54 -15.42
N VAL A 68 -11.74 -15.17 -14.14
CA VAL A 68 -11.22 -13.89 -13.62
C VAL A 68 -9.70 -13.83 -13.74
N LEU A 69 -8.99 -14.92 -13.41
CA LEU A 69 -7.53 -14.95 -13.53
C LEU A 69 -7.05 -14.82 -14.98
N GLN A 70 -7.82 -15.29 -15.97
CA GLN A 70 -7.46 -15.19 -17.39
C GLN A 70 -7.43 -13.73 -17.88
N SER A 71 -8.34 -12.89 -17.39
CA SER A 71 -8.40 -11.46 -17.73
C SER A 71 -7.59 -10.55 -16.79
N ALA A 72 -7.03 -11.10 -15.70
CA ALA A 72 -6.25 -10.34 -14.74
C ALA A 72 -4.90 -9.88 -15.32
N GLU A 73 -4.50 -8.66 -14.94
CA GLU A 73 -3.18 -8.12 -15.23
C GLU A 73 -2.16 -8.77 -14.27
N LEU A 74 -1.55 -9.85 -14.74
CA LEU A 74 -0.56 -10.63 -14.02
C LEU A 74 0.83 -10.38 -14.62
N ARG A 75 1.84 -10.32 -13.75
CA ARG A 75 3.24 -10.39 -14.19
C ARG A 75 3.50 -11.75 -14.85
N ASP A 76 4.42 -11.79 -15.80
CA ASP A 76 4.74 -13.04 -16.53
C ASP A 76 5.11 -14.19 -15.60
N THR A 77 5.89 -13.91 -14.55
CA THR A 77 6.27 -14.90 -13.53
C THR A 77 5.07 -15.49 -12.80
N ASP A 78 4.08 -14.67 -12.47
CA ASP A 78 2.87 -15.10 -11.75
C ASP A 78 1.96 -15.90 -12.70
N ARG A 79 1.88 -15.49 -13.97
CA ARG A 79 1.16 -16.23 -15.01
C ARG A 79 1.75 -17.62 -15.20
N THR A 80 3.07 -17.74 -15.36
CA THR A 80 3.77 -19.04 -15.47
C THR A 80 3.52 -19.92 -14.24
N PHE A 81 3.60 -19.34 -13.03
CA PHE A 81 3.31 -20.07 -11.80
C PHE A 81 1.87 -20.61 -11.77
N LEU A 82 0.88 -19.79 -12.11
CA LEU A 82 -0.53 -20.19 -12.10
C LEU A 82 -0.85 -21.25 -13.17
N THR A 83 -0.27 -21.14 -14.36
CA THR A 83 -0.37 -22.19 -15.39
C THR A 83 0.22 -23.51 -14.90
N GLY A 84 1.41 -23.47 -14.28
CA GLY A 84 2.03 -24.66 -13.68
C GLY A 84 1.21 -25.29 -12.54
N LYS A 85 0.33 -24.52 -11.91
CA LYS A 85 -0.62 -24.99 -10.88
C LYS A 85 -2.01 -25.33 -11.44
N GLY A 86 -2.21 -25.23 -12.76
CA GLY A 86 -3.48 -25.54 -13.44
C GLY A 86 -4.59 -24.54 -13.15
N TRP A 87 -4.25 -23.29 -12.83
CA TRP A 87 -5.20 -22.18 -12.65
C TRP A 87 -5.43 -21.36 -13.91
N LEU A 88 -4.46 -21.36 -14.83
CA LEU A 88 -4.50 -20.71 -16.14
C LEU A 88 -4.23 -21.70 -17.25
#